data_AF-A0A452YIB1-F1
#
_entry.id   AF-A0A452YIB1-F1
#
_cell.length_a   1.000
_cell.length_b   1.000
_cell.length_c   1.000
_cell.angle_alpha   90.00
_cell.angle_beta   90.00
_cell.angle_gamma   90.00
#
_symmetry.space_group_name_H-M   'P 1'
#
loop_
_entity.id
_entity.type
_entity.pdbx_description
1 polymer ?
#
loop_
_entity_poly.entity_id
_entity_poly.type
_entity_poly.pdbx_seq_one_letter_code
_entity_poly.pdbx_strand_id
1 'polypeptide(L)' 'MTHSKAGFSIRHRGTLAPVPKTQDPKKITLEHALKFLTGKNAKHNGRPKGKTNKNAEPIEWH' A
#
# COMPACT_ATOMS: atom_id res chain seq x y z
N MET A 1 10.70 -9.37 19.26
CA MET A 1 9.94 -8.53 18.30
C MET A 1 8.48 -8.90 18.43
N THR A 2 7.66 -8.07 19.08
CA THR A 2 6.22 -8.34 19.24
C THR A 2 5.52 -8.04 17.91
N HIS A 3 4.81 -9.01 17.36
CA HIS A 3 4.02 -8.79 16.14
C HIS A 3 2.73 -8.05 16.52
N SER A 4 2.33 -7.09 15.69
CA SER A 4 1.03 -6.44 15.84
C SER A 4 -0.10 -7.48 15.79
N LYS A 5 -1.26 -7.19 16.36
CA LYS A 5 -2.45 -8.08 16.31
C LYS A 5 -2.79 -8.55 14.88
N ALA A 6 -2.43 -7.76 13.87
CA ALA A 6 -2.67 -8.03 12.45
C ALA A 6 -1.56 -8.85 11.74
N GLY A 7 -0.47 -9.19 12.42
CA GLY A 7 0.66 -9.94 11.85
C GLY A 7 1.75 -9.06 11.23
N PHE A 8 2.50 -9.62 10.28
CA PHE A 8 3.59 -8.94 9.57
C PHE A 8 3.09 -8.12 8.39
N SER A 9 3.72 -6.97 8.17
CA SER A 9 3.38 -6.06 7.08
C SER A 9 4.62 -5.32 6.59
N ILE A 10 4.65 -5.04 5.30
CA ILE A 10 5.66 -4.19 4.66
C ILE A 10 5.13 -2.77 4.68
N ARG A 11 5.90 -1.84 5.24
CA ARG A 11 5.57 -0.41 5.26
C ARG A 11 6.60 0.37 4.46
N HIS A 12 6.13 1.18 3.52
CA HIS A 12 6.95 2.18 2.86
C HIS A 12 6.21 3.52 2.83
N ARG A 13 6.76 4.53 3.51
CA ARG A 13 6.13 5.84 3.71
C ARG A 13 4.70 5.69 4.27
N GLY A 14 3.69 6.19 3.55
CA GLY A 14 2.28 6.07 3.89
C GLY A 14 1.64 4.74 3.48
N THR A 15 2.31 3.88 2.72
CA THR A 15 1.72 2.64 2.20
C THR A 15 2.06 1.45 3.08
N LEU A 16 1.06 0.63 3.40
CA LEU A 16 1.14 -0.56 4.23
C LEU A 16 0.55 -1.76 3.48
N ALA A 17 1.34 -2.81 3.26
CA ALA A 17 0.88 -4.04 2.65
C ALA A 17 1.02 -5.22 3.64
N PRO A 18 -0.06 -5.97 3.94
CA PRO A 18 0.01 -7.13 4.80
C PRO A 18 0.73 -8.29 4.09
N VAL A 19 1.62 -8.98 4.81
CA VAL A 19 2.30 -10.17 4.31
C VAL A 19 1.47 -11.41 4.68
N PRO A 20 1.25 -12.35 3.74
CA PRO A 20 0.61 -13.63 4.05
C PRO A 20 1.37 -14.41 5.12
N LYS A 21 0.64 -15.07 6.04
CA LYS A 21 1.24 -15.86 7.14
C LYS A 21 2.08 -17.05 6.66
N THR A 22 1.92 -17.46 5.41
CA THR A 22 2.67 -18.56 4.79
C THR A 22 4.09 -18.17 4.37
N GLN A 23 4.39 -16.87 4.28
CA GLN A 23 5.71 -16.38 3.89
C GLN A 23 6.51 -15.91 5.10
N ASP A 24 7.80 -16.25 5.10
CA ASP A 24 8.75 -15.76 6.10
C ASP A 24 9.12 -14.30 5.79
N PRO A 25 8.81 -13.34 6.67
CA PRO A 25 9.10 -11.93 6.45
C PRO A 25 10.60 -11.64 6.32
N LYS A 26 11.48 -12.48 6.86
CA LYS A 26 12.94 -12.29 6.74
C LYS A 26 13.50 -12.68 5.37
N LYS A 27 12.77 -13.48 4.61
CA LYS A 27 13.14 -13.91 3.25
C LYS A 27 12.58 -13.00 2.17
N ILE A 28 11.87 -11.94 2.55
CA ILE A 28 11.28 -11.00 1.59
C ILE A 28 12.39 -10.12 1.03
N THR A 29 12.62 -10.26 -0.27
CA THR A 29 13.51 -9.38 -1.04
C THR A 29 12.78 -8.10 -1.44
N LEU A 30 13.53 -7.11 -1.90
CA LEU A 30 12.99 -5.84 -2.38
C LEU A 30 11.96 -6.04 -3.49
N GLU A 31 12.22 -6.92 -4.45
CA GLU A 31 11.32 -7.21 -5.58
C GLU A 31 9.97 -7.75 -5.12
N HIS A 32 9.98 -8.70 -4.18
CA HIS A 32 8.77 -9.24 -3.58
C HIS A 32 8.02 -8.15 -2.81
N ALA A 33 8.74 -7.31 -2.06
CA ALA A 33 8.15 -6.21 -1.31
C ALA A 33 7.43 -5.20 -2.23
N LEU A 34 8.03 -4.85 -3.36
CA LEU A 34 7.42 -3.96 -4.36
C LEU A 34 6.10 -4.53 -4.88
N LYS A 35 6.03 -5.84 -5.14
CA LYS A 35 4.81 -6.52 -5.59
C LYS A 35 3.68 -6.43 -4.55
N PHE A 36 4.01 -6.51 -3.26
CA PHE A 36 3.01 -6.33 -2.20
C PHE A 36 2.55 -4.87 -2.07
N LEU A 37 3.48 -3.92 -2.20
CA LEU A 37 3.20 -2.48 -2.05
C LEU A 37 2.37 -1.90 -3.21
N THR A 38 2.46 -2.45 -4.41
CA THR A 38 1.64 -2.07 -5.58
C THR A 38 0.36 -2.88 -5.71
N GLY A 39 0.16 -3.89 -4.85
CA GLY A 39 -0.99 -4.77 -4.88
C GLY A 39 -2.27 -4.15 -4.31
N LYS A 40 -3.42 -4.76 -4.64
CA LYS A 40 -4.77 -4.31 -4.21
C LYS A 40 -4.96 -4.26 -2.70
N ASN A 41 -4.21 -5.06 -1.95
CA ASN A 41 -4.30 -5.15 -0.50
C ASN A 41 -3.45 -4.09 0.22
N ALA A 42 -2.71 -3.26 -0.51
CA ALA A 42 -1.96 -2.16 0.05
C ALA A 42 -2.90 -1.04 0.51
N LYS A 43 -2.76 -0.64 1.76
CA LYS A 43 -3.52 0.45 2.39
C LYS A 43 -2.65 1.69 2.45
N HIS A 44 -3.22 2.84 2.13
CA HIS A 44 -2.53 4.11 2.35
C HIS A 44 -3.02 4.72 3.66
N ASN A 45 -2.08 5.10 4.52
CA ASN A 45 -2.34 5.81 5.75
C ASN A 45 -2.47 7.30 5.44
N GLY A 46 -3.58 7.90 5.86
CA GLY A 46 -3.86 9.31 5.63
C GLY A 46 -5.25 9.54 5.04
N ARG A 47 -5.51 10.79 4.65
CA ARG A 47 -6.79 11.17 4.05
C ARG A 47 -6.92 10.45 2.70
N PRO A 48 -8.00 9.68 2.46
CA PRO A 48 -8.25 9.13 1.14
C PRO A 48 -8.30 10.30 0.15
N LYS A 49 -7.52 10.22 -0.94
CA LYS A 49 -7.69 11.19 -2.04
C LYS A 49 -9.13 11.04 -2.51
N GLY A 50 -9.88 12.15 -2.49
CA GLY A 50 -11.24 12.20 -3.00
C GLY A 50 -11.30 11.59 -4.40
N LYS A 51 -12.45 11.04 -4.80
CA LYS A 51 -12.61 10.49 -6.14
C LYS A 51 -12.29 11.59 -7.14
N THR A 52 -11.21 11.45 -7.91
CA THR A 52 -11.01 12.29 -9.10
C THR A 52 -12.19 11.99 -10.00
N ASN A 53 -13.03 12.99 -10.25
CA ASN A 53 -14.16 12.83 -11.15
C ASN A 53 -13.57 12.58 -12.54
N LYS A 54 -13.67 11.35 -13.05
CA LYS A 54 -13.06 10.95 -14.34
C LYS A 54 -13.68 11.69 -15.53
N ASN A 55 -14.79 12.39 -15.30
CA ASN A 55 -15.53 13.19 -16.25
C ASN A 55 -15.30 14.70 -16.05
N ALA A 56 -14.33 15.11 -15.22
CA ALA A 56 -13.99 16.53 -15.10
C ALA A 56 -13.31 16.98 -16.39
N GLU A 57 -13.99 17.86 -17.13
CA GLU A 57 -13.44 18.54 -18.30
C GLU A 57 -12.13 19.24 -17.92
N PRO A 58 -11.10 19.22 -18.79
CA PRO A 58 -9.85 19.89 -18.51
C PRO A 58 -10.14 21.38 -18.26
N ILE A 59 -9.67 21.89 -17.13
CA ILE A 59 -9.85 23.29 -16.74
C ILE A 59 -9.02 24.14 -17.72
N GLU A 60 -9.67 24.70 -18.74
CA GLU A 60 -9.06 25.77 -19.53
C GLU A 60 -8.91 27.01 -18.64
N TRP A 61 -7.67 27.43 -18.47
CA TRP A 61 -7.35 28.71 -17.85
C TRP A 61 -7.48 29.81 -18.91
N HIS A 62 -8.43 30.72 -18.72
CA HIS A 62 -8.49 32.03 -19.42
C HIS A 62 -7.81 33.10 -18.59
#